data_AF-A0A7S1CW67-F1
#
_entry.id   AF-A0A7S1CW67-F1
#
_cell.length_a   1.000
_cell.length_b   1.000
_cell.length_c   1.000
_cell.angle_alpha   90.00
_cell.angle_beta   90.00
_cell.angle_gamma   90.00
#
_symmetry.space_group_name_H-M   'P 1'
#
loop_
_entity.id
_entity.type
_entity.pdbx_description
1 polymer ?
#
loop_
_entity_poly.entity_id
_entity_poly.type
_entity_poly.pdbx_seq_one_letter_code
_entity_poly.pdbx_strand_id
1 'polypeptide(L)'
;MYPMGVGVMNARKKYGIKYPTLYATAASGKKDKEIEAYNCVQRGHQNSLENQPVFLINMVLAGARYPVCASLAGCIYLVGRVVYFMGYSSGVADRRLYGLFFYFGTLWLIGMVGRFAFELLTASGSSSV
;
A
#
# COMPACT_ATOMS: atom_id res chain seq x y z
N MET A 1 -5.79 1.08 5.59
CA MET A 1 -4.73 1.92 6.20
C MET A 1 -4.79 1.91 7.72
N TYR A 2 -5.89 2.37 8.32
CA TYR A 2 -6.15 2.33 9.76
C TYR A 2 -5.80 1.00 10.47
N PRO A 3 -6.16 -0.20 9.94
CA PRO A 3 -5.79 -1.46 10.58
C PRO A 3 -4.28 -1.69 10.70
N MET A 4 -3.48 -1.14 9.78
CA MET A 4 -2.03 -1.27 9.83
C MET A 4 -1.41 -0.38 10.90
N GLY A 5 -1.93 0.85 11.04
CA GLY A 5 -1.53 1.77 12.12
C GLY A 5 -1.84 1.17 13.49
N VAL A 6 -3.03 0.61 13.67
CA VAL A 6 -3.40 -0.14 14.88
C VAL A 6 -2.48 -1.34 15.10
N GLY A 7 -2.11 -2.05 14.03
CA GLY A 7 -1.12 -3.15 14.07
C GLY A 7 0.24 -2.71 14.61
N VAL A 8 0.76 -1.56 14.17
CA VAL A 8 2.01 -0.97 14.70
C VAL A 8 1.88 -0.65 16.18
N MET A 9 0.78 -0.03 16.60
CA MET A 9 0.55 0.32 18.00
C MET A 9 0.49 -0.93 18.91
N ASN A 10 -0.20 -1.97 18.45
CA ASN A 10 -0.26 -3.25 19.14
C ASN A 10 1.11 -3.93 19.20
N ALA A 11 1.89 -3.87 18.11
CA ALA A 11 3.26 -4.39 18.09
C ALA A 11 4.18 -3.62 19.04
N ARG A 12 4.06 -2.29 19.12
CA ARG A 12 4.80 -1.47 20.10
C ARG A 12 4.51 -1.91 21.53
N LYS A 13 3.22 -2.12 21.86
CA LYS A 13 2.81 -2.61 23.18
C LYS A 13 3.31 -4.03 23.45
N LYS A 14 3.21 -4.93 22.46
CA LYS A 14 3.64 -6.33 22.55
C LYS A 14 5.15 -6.47 22.79
N TYR A 15 5.95 -5.73 22.05
CA TYR A 15 7.41 -5.82 22.13
C TYR A 15 8.04 -4.80 23.08
N GLY A 16 7.25 -3.88 23.65
CA GLY A 16 7.71 -2.89 24.64
C GLY A 16 8.58 -1.78 24.03
N ILE A 17 8.39 -1.45 22.75
CA ILE A 17 9.16 -0.41 22.06
C ILE A 17 8.57 0.97 22.37
N LYS A 18 9.26 1.72 23.24
CA LYS A 18 8.89 3.09 23.62
C LYS A 18 9.15 4.08 22.48
N TYR A 19 8.41 5.18 22.47
CA TYR A 19 8.75 6.35 21.66
C TYR A 19 10.04 6.99 22.19
N PRO A 20 10.86 7.64 21.34
CA PRO A 20 10.66 7.94 19.92
C PRO A 20 11.18 6.84 18.96
N THR A 21 11.60 5.68 19.49
CA THR A 21 12.24 4.63 18.68
C THR A 21 11.30 4.10 17.59
N LEU A 22 11.77 4.18 16.34
CA LEU A 22 11.01 3.78 15.16
C LEU A 22 11.18 2.28 14.88
N TYR A 23 12.43 1.84 14.77
CA TYR A 23 12.83 0.45 14.56
C TYR A 23 13.48 -0.11 15.82
N ALA A 24 13.17 -1.35 16.16
CA ALA A 24 13.88 -2.07 17.21
C ALA A 24 15.30 -2.41 16.72
N THR A 25 16.26 -2.34 17.63
CA THR A 25 17.68 -2.63 17.39
C THR A 25 18.21 -3.53 18.50
N ALA A 26 19.44 -4.05 18.37
CA ALA A 26 20.07 -4.83 19.44
C ALA A 26 20.12 -4.07 20.79
N ALA A 27 20.25 -2.74 20.74
CA ALA A 27 20.19 -1.86 21.92
C ALA A 27 18.82 -1.83 22.61
N SER A 28 17.77 -2.38 21.99
CA SER A 28 16.43 -2.51 22.58
C SER A 28 16.33 -3.67 23.59
N GLY A 29 17.37 -4.49 23.73
CA GLY A 29 17.40 -5.63 24.67
C GLY A 29 16.40 -6.74 24.32
N LYS A 30 16.05 -6.88 23.04
CA LYS A 30 15.08 -7.86 22.52
C LYS A 30 15.80 -8.96 21.76
N LYS A 31 15.19 -10.13 21.65
CA LYS A 31 15.73 -11.22 20.82
C LYS A 31 15.65 -10.83 19.35
N ASP A 32 16.60 -11.30 18.53
CA ASP A 32 16.65 -10.97 17.09
C ASP A 32 15.33 -11.25 16.37
N LYS A 33 14.66 -12.35 16.70
CA LYS A 33 13.34 -12.70 16.14
C LYS A 33 12.23 -11.70 16.51
N GLU A 34 12.28 -11.13 17.70
CA GLU A 34 11.29 -10.13 18.15
C GLU A 34 11.56 -8.77 17.49
N ILE A 35 12.86 -8.42 17.35
CA ILE A 35 13.32 -7.24 16.62
C ILE A 35 12.82 -7.32 15.17
N GLU A 36 13.07 -8.45 14.50
CA GLU A 36 12.64 -8.69 13.14
C GLU A 36 11.11 -8.62 13.01
N ALA A 37 10.36 -9.30 13.88
CA ALA A 37 8.90 -9.30 13.83
C ALA A 37 8.31 -7.89 14.02
N TYR A 38 8.84 -7.09 14.94
CA TYR A 38 8.42 -5.69 15.12
C TYR A 38 8.78 -4.83 13.90
N ASN A 39 10.02 -4.93 13.42
CA ASN A 39 10.50 -4.18 12.26
C ASN A 39 9.73 -4.54 10.99
N CYS A 40 9.29 -5.80 10.88
CA CYS A 40 8.45 -6.25 9.79
C CYS A 40 7.09 -5.54 9.77
N VAL A 41 6.38 -5.51 10.90
CA VAL A 41 5.10 -4.77 11.02
C VAL A 41 5.30 -3.29 10.67
N GLN A 42 6.37 -2.68 11.19
CA GLN A 42 6.68 -1.28 10.96
C GLN A 42 6.97 -0.99 9.48
N ARG A 43 7.81 -1.80 8.84
CA ARG A 43 8.15 -1.65 7.41
C ARG A 43 6.95 -1.90 6.51
N GLY A 44 6.10 -2.87 6.85
CA GLY A 44 4.86 -3.13 6.11
C GLY A 44 3.91 -1.92 6.10
N HIS A 45 3.78 -1.24 7.24
CA HIS A 45 2.99 -0.01 7.33
C HIS A 45 3.63 1.15 6.56
N GLN A 46 4.94 1.35 6.67
CA GLN A 46 5.65 2.40 5.94
C GLN A 46 5.58 2.21 4.42
N ASN A 47 5.76 0.98 3.93
CA ASN A 47 5.59 0.68 2.51
C ASN A 47 4.18 1.03 2.02
N SER A 48 3.18 0.87 2.90
CA SER A 48 1.79 1.30 2.66
C SER A 48 1.65 2.80 2.52
N LEU A 49 2.30 3.57 3.38
CA LEU A 49 2.34 5.03 3.26
C LEU A 49 3.07 5.50 2.00
N GLU A 50 4.18 4.86 1.62
CA GLU A 50 4.96 5.21 0.42
C GLU A 50 4.14 5.09 -0.87
N ASN A 51 3.26 4.08 -0.97
CA ASN A 51 2.48 3.81 -2.19
C ASN A 51 1.09 4.46 -2.19
N GLN A 52 0.59 4.89 -1.04
CA GLN A 52 -0.76 5.43 -0.90
C GLN A 52 -1.01 6.69 -1.77
N PRO A 53 -0.10 7.69 -1.85
CA PRO A 53 -0.33 8.88 -2.66
C PRO A 53 -0.53 8.55 -4.15
N VAL A 54 0.34 7.68 -4.69
CA VAL A 54 0.27 7.24 -6.09
C VAL A 54 -1.04 6.51 -6.37
N PHE A 55 -1.47 5.63 -5.47
CA PHE A 55 -2.75 4.95 -5.58
C PHE A 55 -3.92 5.94 -5.59
N LEU A 56 -3.97 6.87 -4.63
CA LEU A 56 -5.08 7.83 -4.50
C LEU A 56 -5.19 8.75 -5.72
N ILE A 57 -4.06 9.24 -6.24
CA ILE A 57 -4.05 10.09 -7.44
C ILE A 57 -4.61 9.33 -8.63
N ASN A 58 -4.14 8.10 -8.88
CA ASN A 58 -4.65 7.28 -9.98
C ASN A 58 -6.13 6.91 -9.80
N MET A 59 -6.57 6.67 -8.56
CA MET A 59 -7.96 6.38 -8.24
C MET A 59 -8.89 7.56 -8.57
N VAL A 60 -8.51 8.78 -8.20
CA VAL A 60 -9.28 9.99 -8.50
C VAL A 60 -9.32 10.27 -10.00
N LEU A 61 -8.16 10.20 -10.68
CA LEU A 61 -8.07 10.45 -12.13
C LEU A 61 -8.85 9.42 -12.94
N ALA A 62 -8.67 8.12 -12.65
CA ALA A 62 -9.42 7.07 -13.32
C ALA A 62 -10.92 7.13 -12.97
N GLY A 63 -11.26 7.42 -11.71
CA GLY A 63 -12.64 7.50 -11.24
C GLY A 63 -13.44 8.65 -11.83
N ALA A 64 -12.79 9.75 -12.21
CA ALA A 64 -13.44 10.88 -12.87
C ALA A 64 -14.07 10.50 -14.22
N ARG A 65 -13.46 9.54 -14.94
CA ARG A 65 -13.94 9.09 -16.25
C ARG A 65 -14.59 7.70 -16.21
N TYR A 66 -14.07 6.80 -15.37
CA TYR A 66 -14.44 5.39 -15.28
C TYR A 66 -14.78 4.98 -13.83
N PRO A 67 -15.84 5.53 -13.21
CA PRO A 67 -16.11 5.39 -11.78
C PRO A 67 -16.28 3.92 -11.31
N VAL A 68 -16.98 3.09 -12.10
CA VAL A 68 -17.23 1.68 -11.74
C VAL A 68 -15.95 0.85 -11.84
N CYS A 69 -15.23 0.96 -12.96
CA CYS A 69 -13.98 0.21 -13.17
C CYS A 69 -12.89 0.64 -12.19
N ALA A 70 -12.76 1.94 -11.90
CA ALA A 70 -11.84 2.46 -10.89
C ALA A 70 -12.17 1.91 -9.50
N SER A 71 -13.45 1.84 -9.14
CA SER A 71 -13.89 1.25 -7.86
C SER A 71 -13.48 -0.22 -7.73
N LEU A 72 -13.69 -1.03 -8.77
CA LEU A 72 -13.27 -2.43 -8.78
C LEU A 72 -11.75 -2.60 -8.65
N ALA A 73 -10.98 -1.84 -9.43
CA ALA A 73 -9.51 -1.87 -9.36
C ALA A 73 -9.00 -1.41 -7.98
N GLY A 74 -9.64 -0.41 -7.38
CA GLY A 74 -9.37 0.03 -6.02
C GLY A 74 -9.68 -1.02 -4.96
N CYS A 75 -10.79 -1.76 -5.09
CA CYS A 75 -11.09 -2.88 -4.20
C CYS A 75 -10.00 -3.96 -4.26
N ILE A 76 -9.56 -4.35 -5.46
CA ILE A 76 -8.47 -5.31 -5.66
C ILE A 76 -7.18 -4.83 -4.96
N TYR A 77 -6.83 -3.56 -5.14
CA TYR A 77 -5.69 -2.95 -4.46
C TYR A 77 -5.83 -3.02 -2.94
N LEU A 78 -6.96 -2.57 -2.38
CA LEU A 78 -7.17 -2.52 -0.93
C LEU A 78 -7.10 -3.92 -0.30
N VAL A 79 -7.75 -4.91 -0.89
CA VAL A 79 -7.72 -6.31 -0.42
C VAL A 79 -6.28 -6.84 -0.46
N GLY A 80 -5.57 -6.63 -1.57
CA GLY A 80 -4.17 -7.06 -1.66
C GLY A 80 -3.24 -6.37 -0.66
N ARG A 81 -3.48 -5.10 -0.31
CA ARG A 81 -2.71 -4.42 0.74
C ARG A 81 -3.01 -4.96 2.14
N VAL A 82 -4.24 -5.38 2.43
CA VAL A 82 -4.58 -6.05 3.69
C VAL A 82 -3.87 -7.40 3.78
N VAL A 83 -3.93 -8.22 2.72
CA VAL A 83 -3.24 -9.53 2.68
C VAL A 83 -1.72 -9.36 2.77
N TYR A 84 -1.15 -8.38 2.05
CA TYR A 84 0.27 -8.02 2.12
C TYR A 84 0.70 -7.74 3.56
N PHE A 85 -0.03 -6.86 4.26
CA PHE A 85 0.31 -6.48 5.62
C PHE A 85 0.14 -7.62 6.61
N MET A 86 -0.91 -8.45 6.46
CA MET A 86 -1.14 -9.61 7.31
C MET A 86 -0.03 -10.66 7.15
N GLY A 87 0.41 -10.91 5.91
CA GLY A 87 1.58 -11.75 5.62
C GLY A 87 2.86 -11.18 6.23
N TYR A 88 3.15 -9.90 6.00
CA TYR A 88 4.33 -9.22 6.53
C TYR A 88 4.38 -9.22 8.07
N SER A 89 3.22 -9.08 8.73
CA SER A 89 3.11 -9.01 10.19
C SER A 89 3.29 -10.35 10.91
N SER A 90 3.40 -11.45 10.16
CA SER A 90 3.58 -12.79 10.75
C SER A 90 5.03 -13.09 11.18
N GLY A 91 5.95 -12.15 10.97
CA GLY A 91 7.37 -12.29 11.34
C GLY A 91 8.21 -13.07 10.33
N VAL A 92 7.65 -13.39 9.16
CA VAL A 92 8.39 -13.96 8.02
C VAL A 92 8.23 -13.00 6.85
N ALA A 93 9.33 -12.33 6.46
CA ALA A 93 9.29 -11.27 5.45
C ALA A 93 8.71 -11.74 4.11
N ASP A 94 8.99 -12.97 3.69
CA ASP A 94 8.55 -13.52 2.39
C ASP A 94 7.04 -13.73 2.29
N ARG A 95 6.33 -13.83 3.41
CA ARG A 95 4.86 -13.96 3.38
C ARG A 95 4.16 -12.71 2.89
N ARG A 96 4.89 -11.60 2.70
CA ARG A 96 4.42 -10.42 1.98
C ARG A 96 3.98 -10.71 0.54
N LEU A 97 4.58 -11.74 -0.08
CA LEU A 97 4.35 -12.07 -1.49
C LEU A 97 2.89 -12.44 -1.78
N TYR A 98 2.16 -12.96 -0.79
CA TYR A 98 0.74 -13.30 -0.93
C TYR A 98 -0.15 -12.11 -1.27
N GLY A 99 0.26 -10.89 -0.90
CA GLY A 99 -0.50 -9.68 -1.21
C GLY A 99 -0.16 -9.05 -2.55
N LEU A 100 0.87 -9.51 -3.28
CA LEU A 100 1.37 -8.84 -4.48
C LEU A 100 0.33 -8.66 -5.59
N PHE A 101 -0.77 -9.40 -5.56
CA PHE A 101 -1.87 -9.18 -6.48
C PHE A 101 -2.47 -7.76 -6.41
N PHE A 102 -2.20 -6.96 -5.37
CA PHE A 102 -2.55 -5.54 -5.37
C PHE A 102 -1.96 -4.79 -6.59
N TYR A 103 -0.84 -5.26 -7.16
CA TYR A 103 -0.24 -4.67 -8.35
C TYR A 103 -1.16 -4.76 -9.57
N PHE A 104 -2.01 -5.78 -9.69
CA PHE A 104 -3.00 -5.85 -10.76
C PHE A 104 -3.98 -4.69 -10.69
N GLY A 105 -4.47 -4.35 -9.49
CA GLY A 105 -5.32 -3.18 -9.28
C GLY A 105 -4.63 -1.87 -9.65
N THR A 106 -3.36 -1.71 -9.25
CA THR A 106 -2.56 -0.53 -9.59
C THR A 106 -2.33 -0.39 -11.09
N LEU A 107 -1.92 -1.46 -11.77
CA LEU A 107 -1.67 -1.47 -13.22
C LEU A 107 -2.95 -1.19 -14.01
N TRP A 108 -4.09 -1.72 -13.55
CA TRP A 108 -5.38 -1.43 -14.14
C TRP A 108 -5.74 0.06 -14.01
N LEU A 109 -5.56 0.66 -12.83
CA LEU A 109 -5.78 2.10 -12.65
C LEU A 109 -4.88 2.93 -13.57
N ILE A 110 -3.59 2.60 -13.64
CA ILE A 110 -2.64 3.30 -14.53
C ILE A 110 -3.07 3.17 -16.00
N GLY A 111 -3.52 2.00 -16.43
CA GLY A 111 -4.04 1.79 -17.78
C GLY A 111 -5.26 2.66 -18.10
N MET A 112 -6.19 2.80 -17.15
CA MET A 112 -7.35 3.68 -17.31
C MET A 112 -6.97 5.15 -17.38
N VAL A 113 -6.01 5.59 -16.56
CA VAL A 113 -5.47 6.96 -16.61
C VAL A 113 -4.76 7.21 -17.94
N GLY A 114 -3.94 6.27 -18.41
CA GLY A 114 -3.24 6.38 -19.70
C GLY A 114 -4.20 6.48 -20.87
N ARG A 115 -5.26 5.67 -20.88
CA ARG A 115 -6.35 5.77 -21.88
C ARG A 115 -7.04 7.13 -21.81
N PHE A 116 -7.39 7.59 -20.60
CA PHE A 116 -8.03 8.89 -20.43
C PHE A 116 -7.15 10.04 -20.93
N ALA A 117 -5.85 10.01 -20.65
CA ALA A 117 -4.88 10.97 -21.16
C ALA A 117 -4.80 10.95 -22.70
N PHE A 118 -4.80 9.77 -23.32
CA PHE A 118 -4.81 9.64 -24.77
C PHE A 118 -6.08 10.23 -25.40
N GLU A 119 -7.25 9.94 -24.84
CA GLU A 119 -8.53 10.52 -25.29
C GLU A 119 -8.50 12.05 -25.25
N LEU A 120 -7.96 12.65 -24.18
CA LEU A 120 -7.82 14.11 -24.05
C LEU A 120 -6.88 14.70 -25.11
N LEU A 121 -5.75 14.06 -25.39
CA LEU A 121 -4.80 14.51 -26.41
C LEU A 121 -5.41 14.47 -27.82
N THR A 122 -6.15 13.41 -28.14
CA THR A 122 -6.79 13.28 -29.46
C THR A 122 -7.97 14.25 -29.65
N ALA A 123 -8.76 14.50 -28.59
CA ALA A 123 -9.86 15.47 -28.62
C ALA A 123 -9.36 16.92 -28.81
N SER A 124 -8.17 17.25 -28.29
CA SER A 124 -7.53 18.55 -28.50
C SER A 124 -7.08 18.76 -29.95
N GLY A 125 -6.78 17.70 -30.69
CA GLY A 125 -6.35 17.79 -32.09
C GLY A 125 -7.50 17.94 -33.10
N SER A 126 -8.72 17.53 -32.74
CA SER A 126 -9.91 17.66 -33.60
C SER A 126 -10.61 19.02 -33.52
N SER A 127 -10.17 19.91 -32.63
CA SER A 127 -10.79 21.25 -32.43
C SER A 127 -10.10 22.35 -33.24
N SER A 128 -9.08 22.02 -34.04
CA SER A 128 -8.25 22.96 -34.81
C SER A 128 -8.38 22.80 -36.34
N VAL A 129 -9.47 22.21 -36.83
CA VAL A 129 -9.81 22.09 -38.26
C VAL A 129 -11.21 22.61 -38.51
#